data_AF-A0A538ML69-F1
#
_entry.id   AF-A0A538ML69-F1
#
_cell.length_a   1.000
_cell.length_b   1.000
_cell.length_c   1.000
_cell.angle_alpha   90.00
_cell.angle_beta   90.00
_cell.angle_gamma   90.00
#
_symmetry.space_group_name_H-M   'P 1'
#
loop_
_entity.id
_entity.type
_entity.pdbx_description
1 polymer ?
#
loop_
_entity_poly.entity_id
_entity_poly.type
_entity_poly.pdbx_seq_one_letter_code
_entity_poly.pdbx_strand_id
1 'polypeptide(L)'
;MIPARPQSAGLRDVYAVWLLFFLTAVAIFVTYWRLPPSELWKVHNSGFIGGAGRAFVFLSFSAAVAAIGILPIVVERLEDRRADLLGLVAIILCATVALPGVQTESHLDPKWSNLPAVVGVALAFTLTLWATRDGRREFVRTSLEGDAARLFVGGLSLFFAAPYIAAELGFFLDGVPVLGWIFQTGAIRPEPGAGYLHPAVHHGHHHGMDGFLLAATALLLSRLVGSIRRPLLRTLTAVYLALLLVYGLTNQVQDLWTEQIVKRGWTASEIPNVLHPSLSAAWAAMVACGIAIYMLCLRPRQRFFSRP
;
A
#
# COMPACT_ATOMS: atom_id res chain seq x y z
N MET A 1 -3.13 40.00 0.86
CA MET A 1 -3.26 38.65 0.25
C MET A 1 -4.56 38.05 0.77
N ILE A 2 -5.62 38.03 -0.03
CA ILE A 2 -6.92 37.48 0.39
C ILE A 2 -6.82 35.96 0.24
N PRO A 3 -6.85 35.16 1.33
CA PRO A 3 -6.84 33.72 1.19
C PRO A 3 -8.14 33.29 0.50
N ALA A 4 -8.01 32.63 -0.65
CA ALA A 4 -9.14 32.04 -1.34
C ALA A 4 -9.92 31.13 -0.37
N ARG A 5 -11.25 31.27 -0.31
CA ARG A 5 -12.08 30.40 0.55
C ARG A 5 -11.89 28.94 0.12
N PRO A 6 -11.71 27.99 1.05
CA PRO A 6 -11.61 26.58 0.69
C PRO A 6 -12.90 26.15 0.01
N GLN A 7 -12.78 25.49 -1.15
CA GLN A 7 -13.92 25.01 -1.93
C GLN A 7 -14.21 23.51 -1.73
N SER A 8 -13.36 22.75 -1.01
CA SER A 8 -13.54 21.30 -0.82
C SER A 8 -13.08 20.79 0.56
N ALA A 9 -13.41 19.53 0.88
CA ALA A 9 -13.01 18.80 2.10
C ALA A 9 -11.50 18.50 2.20
N GLY A 10 -10.70 18.89 1.19
CA GLY A 10 -9.26 18.66 1.18
C GLY A 10 -8.84 17.19 1.01
N LEU A 11 -9.68 16.36 0.37
CA LEU A 11 -9.49 14.90 0.24
C LEU A 11 -8.75 14.46 -1.05
N ARG A 12 -8.06 15.37 -1.75
CA ARG A 12 -7.36 15.05 -3.02
C ARG A 12 -6.36 13.91 -2.86
N ASP A 13 -5.56 13.93 -1.79
CA ASP A 13 -4.56 12.89 -1.52
C ASP A 13 -5.23 11.53 -1.25
N VAL A 14 -6.39 11.52 -0.58
CA VAL A 14 -7.19 10.30 -0.36
C VAL A 14 -7.71 9.75 -1.69
N TYR A 15 -8.20 10.61 -2.58
CA TYR A 15 -8.64 10.18 -3.92
C TYR A 15 -7.49 9.70 -4.80
N ALA A 16 -6.30 10.27 -4.68
CA ALA A 16 -5.11 9.75 -5.36
C ALA A 16 -4.79 8.33 -4.88
N VAL A 17 -4.89 8.06 -3.58
CA VAL A 17 -4.75 6.69 -3.04
C VAL A 17 -5.82 5.77 -3.63
N TRP A 18 -7.11 6.14 -3.59
CA TRP A 18 -8.18 5.33 -4.18
C TRP A 18 -7.97 5.05 -5.67
N LEU A 19 -7.50 6.04 -6.42
CA LEU A 19 -7.20 5.90 -7.84
C LEU A 19 -6.07 4.89 -8.09
N LEU A 20 -4.99 4.94 -7.30
CA LEU A 20 -3.88 3.98 -7.41
C LEU A 20 -4.36 2.54 -7.18
N PHE A 21 -5.15 2.31 -6.13
CA PHE A 21 -5.73 0.99 -5.84
C PHE A 21 -6.72 0.54 -6.91
N PHE A 22 -7.56 1.45 -7.42
CA PHE A 22 -8.49 1.14 -8.51
C PHE A 22 -7.76 0.73 -9.79
N LEU A 23 -6.78 1.52 -10.23
CA LEU A 23 -5.99 1.23 -11.43
C LEU A 23 -5.22 -0.09 -11.29
N THR A 24 -4.67 -0.36 -10.11
CA THR A 24 -3.99 -1.64 -9.85
C THR A 24 -4.97 -2.81 -9.86
N ALA A 25 -6.13 -2.68 -9.23
CA ALA A 25 -7.17 -3.71 -9.27
C ALA A 25 -7.64 -4.01 -10.70
N VAL A 26 -7.75 -2.98 -11.55
CA VAL A 26 -8.05 -3.13 -12.98
C VAL A 26 -6.91 -3.84 -13.72
N ALA A 27 -5.65 -3.48 -13.48
CA ALA A 27 -4.50 -4.15 -14.08
C ALA A 27 -4.48 -5.64 -13.70
N ILE A 28 -4.62 -5.96 -12.41
CA ILE A 28 -4.76 -7.33 -11.90
C ILE A 28 -5.91 -8.04 -12.62
N PHE A 29 -7.12 -7.46 -12.62
CA PHE A 29 -8.28 -8.07 -13.25
C PHE A 29 -8.01 -8.41 -14.72
N VAL A 30 -7.47 -7.46 -15.48
CA VAL A 30 -7.21 -7.59 -16.91
C VAL A 30 -6.10 -8.61 -17.18
N THR A 31 -5.04 -8.66 -16.37
CA THR A 31 -3.94 -9.61 -16.54
C THR A 31 -4.33 -11.04 -16.16
N TYR A 32 -5.00 -11.23 -15.03
CA TYR A 32 -5.49 -12.54 -14.59
C TYR A 32 -6.70 -13.04 -15.41
N TRP A 33 -7.38 -12.16 -16.14
CA TRP A 33 -8.33 -12.58 -17.16
C TRP A 33 -7.61 -13.16 -18.38
N ARG A 34 -6.63 -12.42 -18.92
CA ARG A 34 -6.03 -12.69 -20.23
C ARG A 34 -5.02 -13.83 -20.21
N LEU A 35 -4.21 -13.93 -19.17
CA LEU A 35 -3.08 -14.88 -19.13
C LEU A 35 -3.51 -16.24 -18.57
N PRO A 36 -2.93 -17.35 -19.08
CA PRO A 36 -3.19 -18.67 -18.54
C PRO A 36 -2.57 -18.81 -17.13
N PRO A 37 -3.17 -19.61 -16.22
CA PRO A 37 -2.66 -19.80 -14.86
C PRO A 37 -1.21 -20.30 -14.79
N SER A 38 -0.74 -21.02 -15.82
CA SER A 38 0.65 -21.50 -15.90
C SER A 38 1.70 -20.39 -16.06
N GLU A 39 1.29 -19.19 -16.46
CA GLU A 39 2.15 -18.01 -16.57
C GLU A 39 2.02 -17.08 -15.34
N LEU A 40 1.15 -17.44 -14.40
CA LEU A 40 0.78 -16.64 -13.25
C LEU A 40 1.19 -17.34 -11.95
N TRP A 41 1.35 -16.56 -10.90
CA TRP A 41 1.81 -17.08 -9.61
C TRP A 41 0.68 -17.67 -8.77
N LYS A 42 0.73 -18.99 -8.58
CA LYS A 42 -0.03 -19.73 -7.55
C LYS A 42 -1.54 -19.45 -7.56
N VAL A 43 -2.10 -19.41 -8.76
CA VAL A 43 -3.53 -19.33 -9.04
C VAL A 43 -3.95 -20.49 -9.92
N HIS A 44 -5.21 -20.90 -9.81
CA HIS A 44 -5.75 -22.00 -10.63
C HIS A 44 -6.84 -21.54 -11.59
N ASN A 45 -7.51 -20.42 -11.27
CA ASN A 45 -8.61 -19.89 -12.08
C ASN A 45 -8.11 -19.04 -13.25
N SER A 46 -8.89 -18.99 -14.33
CA SER A 46 -8.61 -18.21 -15.54
C SER A 46 -9.82 -17.36 -15.96
N GLY A 47 -9.64 -16.50 -16.97
CA GLY A 47 -10.72 -15.68 -17.52
C GLY A 47 -11.35 -14.76 -16.49
N PHE A 48 -12.65 -14.51 -16.61
CA PHE A 48 -13.37 -13.62 -15.69
C PHE A 48 -13.19 -14.02 -14.21
N ILE A 49 -13.24 -15.32 -13.90
CA ILE A 49 -13.12 -15.83 -12.52
C ILE A 49 -11.71 -15.58 -11.98
N GLY A 50 -10.67 -15.84 -12.77
CA GLY A 50 -9.29 -15.54 -12.41
C GLY A 50 -9.08 -14.05 -12.14
N GLY A 51 -9.54 -13.20 -13.06
CA GLY A 51 -9.48 -11.73 -12.94
C GLY A 51 -10.20 -11.19 -11.72
N ALA A 52 -11.51 -11.49 -11.59
CA ALA A 52 -12.33 -11.01 -10.48
C ALA A 52 -11.84 -11.56 -9.13
N GLY A 53 -11.46 -12.84 -9.11
CA GLY A 53 -10.94 -13.50 -7.92
C GLY A 53 -9.66 -12.85 -7.40
N ARG A 54 -8.69 -12.56 -8.27
CA ARG A 54 -7.45 -11.92 -7.81
C ARG A 54 -7.60 -10.47 -7.46
N ALA A 55 -8.43 -9.70 -8.17
CA ALA A 55 -8.78 -8.34 -7.76
C ALA A 55 -9.45 -8.33 -6.37
N PHE A 56 -10.34 -9.29 -6.10
CA PHE A 56 -10.98 -9.46 -4.79
C PHE A 56 -9.97 -9.77 -3.68
N VAL A 57 -9.03 -10.69 -3.92
CA VAL A 57 -7.96 -11.01 -2.96
C VAL A 57 -7.04 -9.81 -2.73
N PHE A 58 -6.67 -9.08 -3.79
CA PHE A 58 -5.89 -7.83 -3.67
C PHE A 58 -6.59 -6.79 -2.78
N LEU A 59 -7.88 -6.56 -2.99
CA LEU A 59 -8.66 -5.64 -2.15
C LEU A 59 -8.68 -6.06 -0.67
N SER A 60 -8.63 -7.37 -0.40
CA SER A 60 -8.60 -7.90 0.97
C SER A 60 -7.24 -7.80 1.65
N PHE A 61 -6.18 -7.40 0.94
CA PHE A 61 -4.82 -7.22 1.49
C PHE A 61 -4.42 -5.74 1.52
N SER A 62 -3.68 -5.26 0.53
CA SER A 62 -3.07 -3.93 0.57
C SER A 62 -4.10 -2.81 0.57
N ALA A 63 -5.24 -2.96 -0.12
CA ALA A 63 -6.30 -1.96 -0.06
C ALA A 63 -6.95 -1.88 1.34
N ALA A 64 -7.11 -3.03 2.02
CA ALA A 64 -7.62 -3.09 3.38
C ALA A 64 -6.66 -2.42 4.38
N VAL A 65 -5.36 -2.68 4.24
CA VAL A 65 -4.33 -2.02 5.05
C VAL A 65 -4.32 -0.51 4.78
N ALA A 66 -4.34 -0.07 3.52
CA ALA A 66 -4.41 1.36 3.18
C ALA A 66 -5.68 2.04 3.73
N ALA A 67 -6.83 1.36 3.66
CA ALA A 67 -8.10 1.88 4.18
C ALA A 67 -8.05 2.20 5.67
N ILE A 68 -7.32 1.43 6.49
CA ILE A 68 -7.10 1.73 7.92
C ILE A 68 -6.42 3.10 8.09
N GLY A 69 -5.50 3.48 7.20
CA GLY A 69 -4.86 4.80 7.20
C GLY A 69 -5.77 5.93 6.72
N ILE A 70 -6.70 5.65 5.81
CA ILE A 70 -7.66 6.62 5.26
C ILE A 70 -8.74 6.97 6.29
N LEU A 71 -9.27 5.96 6.99
CA LEU A 71 -10.45 6.08 7.84
C LEU A 71 -10.35 7.19 8.91
N PRO A 72 -9.27 7.30 9.71
CA PRO A 72 -9.10 8.37 10.69
C PRO A 72 -9.23 9.78 10.10
N ILE A 73 -8.75 9.99 8.87
CA ILE A 73 -8.80 11.28 8.18
C ILE A 73 -10.24 11.58 7.76
N VAL A 74 -10.90 10.60 7.15
CA VAL A 74 -12.25 10.74 6.59
C VAL A 74 -13.31 10.93 7.68
N VAL A 75 -13.29 10.11 8.74
CA VAL A 75 -14.29 10.23 9.82
C VAL A 75 -14.13 11.54 10.58
N GLU A 76 -12.89 12.01 10.74
CA GLU A 76 -12.61 13.28 11.39
C GLU A 76 -13.03 14.49 10.54
N ARG A 77 -13.20 14.33 9.23
CA ARG A 77 -13.87 15.34 8.39
C ARG A 77 -15.37 15.40 8.60
N LEU A 78 -16.00 14.30 8.93
CA LEU A 78 -17.46 14.25 9.05
C LEU A 78 -17.96 14.84 10.37
N GLU A 79 -17.14 14.79 11.43
CA GLU A 79 -17.51 15.26 12.77
C GLU A 79 -18.84 14.63 13.28
N ASP A 80 -19.18 13.43 12.78
CA ASP A 80 -20.43 12.69 13.04
C ASP A 80 -20.13 11.37 13.80
N ARG A 81 -20.88 11.11 14.87
CA ARG A 81 -20.75 9.88 15.68
C ARG A 81 -21.06 8.60 14.90
N ARG A 82 -21.98 8.65 13.93
CA ARG A 82 -22.29 7.52 13.04
C ARG A 82 -21.11 7.22 12.13
N ALA A 83 -20.45 8.25 11.62
CA ALA A 83 -19.22 8.10 10.84
C ALA A 83 -18.09 7.50 11.68
N ASP A 84 -17.94 7.94 12.93
CA ASP A 84 -16.96 7.36 13.87
C ASP A 84 -17.23 5.86 14.10
N LEU A 85 -18.49 5.46 14.32
CA LEU A 85 -18.88 4.05 14.49
C LEU A 85 -18.63 3.22 13.24
N LEU A 86 -19.09 3.70 12.08
CA LEU A 86 -18.89 3.01 10.80
C LEU A 86 -17.39 2.91 10.46
N GLY A 87 -16.61 3.93 10.78
CA GLY A 87 -15.17 3.91 10.62
C GLY A 87 -14.49 2.87 11.50
N LEU A 88 -14.92 2.73 12.76
CA LEU A 88 -14.43 1.67 13.64
C LEU A 88 -14.77 0.27 13.10
N VAL A 89 -16.02 0.08 12.64
CA VAL A 89 -16.44 -1.17 11.99
C VAL A 89 -15.57 -1.46 10.76
N ALA A 90 -15.36 -0.45 9.91
CA ALA A 90 -14.49 -0.59 8.73
C ALA A 90 -13.05 -0.96 9.12
N ILE A 91 -12.48 -0.35 10.16
CA ILE A 91 -11.14 -0.71 10.66
C ILE A 91 -11.10 -2.17 11.10
N ILE A 92 -12.07 -2.63 11.88
CA ILE A 92 -12.14 -4.02 12.37
C ILE A 92 -12.24 -5.00 11.20
N LEU A 93 -13.10 -4.69 10.24
CA LEU A 93 -13.29 -5.47 9.02
C LEU A 93 -12.00 -5.52 8.18
N CYS A 94 -11.35 -4.38 7.94
CA CYS A 94 -10.06 -4.35 7.25
C CYS A 94 -8.98 -5.15 7.98
N ALA A 95 -8.94 -5.07 9.31
CA ALA A 95 -7.94 -5.74 10.15
C ALA A 95 -8.03 -7.27 10.09
N THR A 96 -9.13 -7.86 9.58
CA THR A 96 -9.21 -9.31 9.38
C THR A 96 -8.15 -9.82 8.42
N VAL A 97 -7.56 -8.96 7.58
CA VAL A 97 -6.41 -9.28 6.73
C VAL A 97 -5.25 -9.96 7.49
N ALA A 98 -5.06 -9.61 8.76
CA ALA A 98 -4.00 -10.14 9.60
C ALA A 98 -4.34 -11.51 10.22
N LEU A 99 -5.57 -12.00 10.05
CA LEU A 99 -5.97 -13.30 10.58
C LEU A 99 -5.31 -14.44 9.79
N PRO A 100 -4.81 -15.48 10.47
CA PRO A 100 -4.24 -16.65 9.81
C PRO A 100 -5.20 -17.25 8.78
N GLY A 101 -4.69 -17.57 7.59
CA GLY A 101 -5.44 -18.21 6.51
C GLY A 101 -6.26 -17.27 5.62
N VAL A 102 -6.39 -15.98 5.96
CA VAL A 102 -7.00 -14.96 5.09
C VAL A 102 -6.10 -14.71 3.88
N GLN A 103 -4.83 -14.39 4.15
CA GLN A 103 -3.79 -14.30 3.12
C GLN A 103 -2.87 -15.50 3.22
N THR A 104 -2.63 -16.17 2.09
CA THR A 104 -1.67 -17.28 1.99
C THR A 104 -0.90 -17.17 0.70
N GLU A 105 0.40 -16.89 0.80
CA GLU A 105 1.29 -16.76 -0.36
C GLU A 105 1.35 -18.03 -1.24
N SER A 106 0.98 -19.19 -0.70
CA SER A 106 0.93 -20.46 -1.42
C SER A 106 -0.37 -20.69 -2.21
N HIS A 107 -1.41 -19.89 -1.98
CA HIS A 107 -2.75 -20.09 -2.57
C HIS A 107 -3.53 -18.77 -2.64
N LEU A 108 -3.54 -18.16 -3.82
CA LEU A 108 -4.05 -16.80 -4.02
C LEU A 108 -5.44 -16.76 -4.67
N ASP A 109 -6.11 -17.90 -4.81
CA ASP A 109 -7.51 -17.93 -5.23
C ASP A 109 -8.45 -17.32 -4.16
N PRO A 110 -9.58 -16.73 -4.57
CA PRO A 110 -10.49 -16.04 -3.65
C PRO A 110 -11.13 -16.99 -2.62
N LYS A 111 -11.24 -16.51 -1.38
CA LYS A 111 -11.83 -17.24 -0.26
C LYS A 111 -12.89 -16.39 0.42
N TRP A 112 -13.85 -17.05 1.05
CA TRP A 112 -14.82 -16.36 1.91
C TRP A 112 -14.17 -15.59 3.06
N SER A 113 -13.00 -16.02 3.52
CA SER A 113 -12.22 -15.34 4.55
C SER A 113 -11.68 -13.97 4.12
N ASN A 114 -11.62 -13.68 2.82
CA ASN A 114 -11.25 -12.36 2.28
C ASN A 114 -12.41 -11.34 2.36
N LEU A 115 -13.66 -11.81 2.43
CA LEU A 115 -14.85 -10.96 2.33
C LEU A 115 -14.92 -9.85 3.38
N PRO A 116 -14.65 -10.09 4.68
CA PRO A 116 -14.74 -9.03 5.68
C PRO A 116 -13.83 -7.84 5.36
N ALA A 117 -12.58 -8.08 4.96
CA ALA A 117 -11.64 -7.03 4.59
C ALA A 117 -12.12 -6.22 3.38
N VAL A 118 -12.68 -6.88 2.35
CA VAL A 118 -13.25 -6.22 1.17
C VAL A 118 -14.46 -5.35 1.55
N VAL A 119 -15.33 -5.82 2.45
CA VAL A 119 -16.44 -5.01 2.97
C VAL A 119 -15.93 -3.80 3.74
N GLY A 120 -14.86 -3.96 4.53
CA GLY A 120 -14.17 -2.85 5.21
C GLY A 120 -13.68 -1.77 4.24
N VAL A 121 -13.05 -2.18 3.13
CA VAL A 121 -12.60 -1.27 2.05
C VAL A 121 -13.78 -0.54 1.39
N ALA A 122 -14.86 -1.26 1.07
CA ALA A 122 -16.06 -0.66 0.47
C ALA A 122 -16.71 0.37 1.41
N LEU A 123 -16.74 0.07 2.71
CA LEU A 123 -17.24 1.00 3.72
C LEU A 123 -16.34 2.24 3.84
N ALA A 124 -15.01 2.07 3.84
CA ALA A 124 -14.06 3.19 3.84
C ALA A 124 -14.20 4.09 2.60
N PHE A 125 -14.40 3.51 1.42
CA PHE A 125 -14.67 4.26 0.21
C PHE A 125 -15.99 5.03 0.31
N THR A 126 -17.05 4.40 0.80
CA THR A 126 -18.36 5.04 1.00
C THR A 126 -18.29 6.20 1.99
N LEU A 127 -17.56 6.04 3.10
CA LEU A 127 -17.28 7.13 4.05
C LEU A 127 -16.49 8.26 3.38
N THR A 128 -15.57 7.96 2.46
CA THR A 128 -14.83 8.97 1.69
C THR A 128 -15.78 9.79 0.81
N LEU A 129 -16.75 9.14 0.15
CA LEU A 129 -17.78 9.81 -0.65
C LEU A 129 -18.68 10.69 0.23
N TRP A 130 -19.06 10.19 1.41
CA TRP A 130 -19.84 10.97 2.38
C TRP A 130 -19.07 12.21 2.84
N ALA A 131 -17.81 12.05 3.25
CA ALA A 131 -16.95 13.17 3.66
C ALA A 131 -16.69 14.19 2.54
N THR A 132 -16.77 13.77 1.28
CA THR A 132 -16.64 14.70 0.15
C THR A 132 -17.84 15.61 0.00
N ARG A 133 -19.05 15.12 0.34
CA ARG A 133 -20.29 15.89 0.30
C ARG A 133 -20.46 16.76 1.54
N ASP A 134 -20.25 16.17 2.71
CA ASP A 134 -20.69 16.76 3.99
C ASP A 134 -19.52 17.12 4.92
N GLY A 135 -18.29 16.71 4.56
CA GLY A 135 -17.14 16.89 5.42
C GLY A 135 -16.71 18.35 5.53
N ARG A 136 -16.21 18.72 6.72
CA ARG A 136 -15.61 20.04 6.93
C ARG A 136 -14.45 20.28 5.97
N ARG A 137 -14.43 21.52 5.47
CA ARG A 137 -13.41 22.01 4.55
C ARG A 137 -12.06 22.15 5.24
N GLU A 138 -11.00 21.81 4.53
CA GLU A 138 -9.66 21.80 5.09
C GLU A 138 -8.60 22.12 4.04
N PHE A 139 -7.51 22.75 4.47
CA PHE A 139 -6.34 22.98 3.64
C PHE A 139 -5.19 22.09 4.06
N VAL A 140 -4.59 21.42 3.09
CA VAL A 140 -3.35 20.69 3.30
C VAL A 140 -2.25 21.69 3.61
N ARG A 141 -1.58 21.52 4.76
CA ARG A 141 -0.45 22.35 5.18
C ARG A 141 0.78 21.46 5.30
N THR A 142 1.72 21.64 4.39
CA THR A 142 2.99 20.91 4.32
C THR A 142 4.17 21.88 4.29
N SER A 143 5.34 21.42 4.71
CA SER A 143 6.60 22.13 4.52
C SER A 143 7.23 21.74 3.17
N LEU A 144 8.01 22.66 2.58
CA LEU A 144 8.78 22.38 1.36
C LEU A 144 9.72 21.20 1.53
N GLU A 145 10.45 21.13 2.65
CA GLU A 145 11.35 20.01 2.97
C GLU A 145 10.59 18.67 3.06
N GLY A 146 9.40 18.68 3.68
CA GLY A 146 8.58 17.49 3.79
C GLY A 146 8.05 17.03 2.43
N ASP A 147 7.65 17.96 1.56
CA ASP A 147 7.20 17.61 0.22
C ASP A 147 8.35 17.14 -0.68
N ALA A 148 9.55 17.74 -0.57
CA ALA A 148 10.74 17.25 -1.24
C ALA A 148 11.09 15.81 -0.81
N ALA A 149 11.06 15.52 0.50
CA ALA A 149 11.30 14.18 1.01
C ALA A 149 10.27 13.16 0.50
N ARG A 150 8.97 13.53 0.46
CA ARG A 150 7.92 12.66 -0.11
C ARG A 150 8.13 12.39 -1.59
N LEU A 151 8.48 13.42 -2.37
CA LEU A 151 8.76 13.27 -3.79
C LEU A 151 9.99 12.41 -4.05
N PHE A 152 11.05 12.57 -3.26
CA PHE A 152 12.26 11.77 -3.38
C PHE A 152 11.99 10.30 -3.04
N VAL A 153 11.43 10.01 -1.87
CA VAL A 153 11.13 8.64 -1.44
C VAL A 153 10.08 8.00 -2.36
N GLY A 154 9.02 8.73 -2.71
CA GLY A 154 7.98 8.25 -3.62
C GLY A 154 8.50 8.01 -5.04
N GLY A 155 9.37 8.88 -5.55
CA GLY A 155 9.98 8.73 -6.87
C GLY A 155 10.94 7.53 -6.92
N LEU A 156 11.74 7.34 -5.87
CA LEU A 156 12.63 6.17 -5.75
C LEU A 156 11.82 4.87 -5.65
N SER A 157 10.78 4.86 -4.82
CA SER A 157 9.87 3.72 -4.68
C SER A 157 9.15 3.42 -5.99
N LEU A 158 8.69 4.44 -6.73
CA LEU A 158 8.07 4.26 -8.05
C LEU A 158 9.06 3.68 -9.06
N PHE A 159 10.30 4.17 -9.10
CA PHE A 159 11.34 3.66 -9.98
C PHE A 159 11.58 2.16 -9.74
N PHE A 160 11.71 1.74 -8.49
CA PHE A 160 11.88 0.32 -8.14
C PHE A 160 10.58 -0.50 -8.22
N ALA A 161 9.42 0.14 -8.38
CA ALA A 161 8.16 -0.53 -8.68
C ALA A 161 7.99 -0.85 -10.17
N ALA A 162 8.84 -0.31 -11.04
CA ALA A 162 8.76 -0.52 -12.49
C ALA A 162 8.61 -2.00 -12.93
N PRO A 163 9.42 -2.97 -12.44
CA PRO A 163 9.25 -4.38 -12.81
C PRO A 163 7.88 -4.93 -12.42
N TYR A 164 7.37 -4.56 -11.24
CA TYR A 164 6.05 -5.01 -10.78
C TYR A 164 4.93 -4.38 -11.59
N ILE A 165 5.02 -3.08 -11.91
CA ILE A 165 4.03 -2.41 -12.77
C ILE A 165 3.97 -3.11 -14.14
N ALA A 166 5.12 -3.50 -14.70
CA ALA A 166 5.14 -4.26 -15.95
C ALA A 166 4.50 -5.64 -15.78
N ALA A 167 4.84 -6.37 -14.71
CA ALA A 167 4.26 -7.66 -14.39
C ALA A 167 2.73 -7.62 -14.21
N GLU A 168 2.21 -6.61 -13.53
CA GLU A 168 0.77 -6.36 -13.34
C GLU A 168 0.02 -6.13 -14.64
N LEU A 169 0.71 -5.59 -15.65
CA LEU A 169 0.16 -5.35 -16.98
C LEU A 169 0.34 -6.56 -17.93
N GLY A 170 1.11 -7.57 -17.50
CA GLY A 170 1.44 -8.77 -18.28
C GLY A 170 2.62 -8.56 -19.24
N PHE A 171 3.60 -7.72 -18.88
CA PHE A 171 4.77 -7.43 -19.68
C PHE A 171 6.08 -7.70 -18.93
N PHE A 172 7.13 -7.95 -19.71
CA PHE A 172 8.50 -7.92 -19.24
C PHE A 172 9.20 -6.62 -19.68
N LEU A 173 10.22 -6.20 -18.93
CA LEU A 173 11.03 -5.01 -19.21
C LEU A 173 12.29 -5.29 -20.04
N ASP A 174 12.62 -6.54 -20.35
CA ASP A 174 13.89 -6.94 -21.01
C ASP A 174 14.15 -6.16 -22.32
N GLY A 175 13.10 -5.81 -23.07
CA GLY A 175 13.18 -5.06 -24.33
C GLY A 175 13.00 -3.55 -24.21
N VAL A 176 12.79 -3.00 -23.02
CA VAL A 176 12.53 -1.56 -22.82
C VAL A 176 13.86 -0.81 -22.69
N PRO A 177 14.16 0.20 -23.54
CA PRO A 177 15.41 0.95 -23.46
C PRO A 177 15.66 1.50 -22.06
N VAL A 178 16.91 1.41 -21.59
CA VAL A 178 17.34 1.76 -20.22
C VAL A 178 16.78 0.82 -19.14
N LEU A 179 15.46 0.61 -19.06
CA LEU A 179 14.85 -0.22 -18.02
C LEU A 179 15.26 -1.69 -18.12
N GLY A 180 15.34 -2.27 -19.31
CA GLY A 180 15.80 -3.65 -19.53
C GLY A 180 17.29 -3.86 -19.25
N TRP A 181 18.08 -2.79 -19.12
CA TRP A 181 19.47 -2.87 -18.65
C TRP A 181 19.55 -2.94 -17.13
N ILE A 182 18.57 -2.34 -16.45
CA ILE A 182 18.54 -2.20 -15.00
C ILE A 182 17.80 -3.39 -14.39
N PHE A 183 16.62 -3.73 -14.91
CA PHE A 183 15.73 -4.76 -14.38
C PHE A 183 15.78 -6.03 -15.24
N GLN A 184 15.92 -7.18 -14.56
CA GLN A 184 15.86 -8.51 -15.16
C GLN A 184 14.48 -9.05 -14.84
N THR A 185 13.65 -9.27 -15.86
CA THR A 185 12.26 -9.69 -15.68
C THR A 185 11.97 -11.06 -16.30
N GLY A 186 12.05 -11.20 -17.63
CA GLY A 186 11.67 -12.42 -18.34
C GLY A 186 12.71 -13.54 -18.31
N ALA A 187 13.92 -13.28 -17.82
CA ALA A 187 14.96 -14.30 -17.71
C ALA A 187 14.51 -15.43 -16.78
N ILE A 188 14.56 -16.68 -17.25
CA ILE A 188 14.20 -17.87 -16.46
C ILE A 188 15.28 -18.14 -15.41
N ARG A 189 14.89 -18.17 -14.14
CA ARG A 189 15.77 -18.33 -12.98
C ARG A 189 15.21 -19.36 -11.99
N PRO A 190 16.06 -20.00 -11.17
CA PRO A 190 15.61 -20.83 -10.05
C PRO A 190 14.84 -19.99 -9.03
N GLU A 191 13.69 -20.50 -8.60
CA GLU A 191 12.91 -19.89 -7.54
C GLU A 191 13.49 -20.30 -6.17
N PRO A 192 13.93 -19.34 -5.33
CA PRO A 192 14.51 -19.64 -4.02
C PRO A 192 13.57 -20.50 -3.17
N GLY A 193 14.11 -21.59 -2.61
CA GLY A 193 13.37 -22.50 -1.74
C GLY A 193 12.27 -23.35 -2.39
N ALA A 194 11.98 -23.18 -3.68
CA ALA A 194 10.81 -23.81 -4.32
C ALA A 194 11.15 -24.92 -5.33
N GLY A 195 12.40 -25.00 -5.80
CA GLY A 195 12.90 -26.13 -6.59
C GLY A 195 12.42 -26.18 -8.05
N TYR A 196 11.83 -25.10 -8.57
CA TYR A 196 11.44 -24.96 -9.98
C TYR A 196 12.03 -23.71 -10.63
N LEU A 197 11.92 -23.62 -11.95
CA LEU A 197 12.35 -22.48 -12.75
C LEU A 197 11.16 -21.59 -13.12
N HIS A 198 11.36 -20.28 -13.06
CA HIS A 198 10.33 -19.29 -13.36
C HIS A 198 10.96 -17.99 -13.87
N PRO A 199 10.25 -17.10 -14.59
CA PRO A 199 10.76 -15.76 -14.87
C PRO A 199 11.23 -15.05 -13.59
N ALA A 200 12.33 -14.30 -13.69
CA ALA A 200 12.91 -13.58 -12.57
C ALA A 200 11.87 -12.68 -11.88
N VAL A 201 11.06 -12.00 -12.68
CA VAL A 201 9.81 -11.34 -12.26
C VAL A 201 8.70 -11.94 -13.09
N HIS A 202 7.80 -12.68 -12.46
CA HIS A 202 6.69 -13.32 -13.17
C HIS A 202 5.55 -12.37 -13.49
N HIS A 203 4.65 -12.75 -14.39
CA HIS A 203 3.43 -11.95 -14.61
C HIS A 203 2.45 -12.06 -13.44
N GLY A 204 1.63 -11.02 -13.30
CA GLY A 204 0.64 -10.90 -12.24
C GLY A 204 1.14 -10.09 -11.04
N HIS A 205 0.48 -10.31 -9.91
CA HIS A 205 0.59 -9.46 -8.74
C HIS A 205 1.73 -9.89 -7.82
N HIS A 206 2.48 -8.90 -7.34
CA HIS A 206 3.67 -9.05 -6.50
C HIS A 206 3.51 -8.27 -5.20
N HIS A 207 4.02 -8.81 -4.09
CA HIS A 207 4.01 -8.06 -2.82
C HIS A 207 4.95 -6.84 -2.87
N GLY A 208 5.88 -6.78 -3.83
CA GLY A 208 6.63 -5.57 -4.14
C GLY A 208 5.76 -4.43 -4.66
N MET A 209 4.69 -4.74 -5.41
CA MET A 209 3.67 -3.76 -5.82
C MET A 209 2.82 -3.31 -4.63
N ASP A 210 2.43 -4.23 -3.75
CA ASP A 210 1.77 -3.87 -2.48
C ASP A 210 2.66 -2.92 -1.66
N GLY A 211 3.96 -3.23 -1.57
CA GLY A 211 4.94 -2.40 -0.89
C GLY A 211 4.95 -0.95 -1.41
N PHE A 212 4.99 -0.78 -2.72
CA PHE A 212 4.87 0.53 -3.37
C PHE A 212 3.56 1.24 -3.03
N LEU A 213 2.42 0.56 -3.16
CA LEU A 213 1.10 1.15 -2.90
C LEU A 213 0.94 1.62 -1.46
N LEU A 214 1.43 0.83 -0.49
CA LEU A 214 1.38 1.18 0.93
C LEU A 214 2.35 2.32 1.27
N ALA A 215 3.55 2.33 0.68
CA ALA A 215 4.49 3.44 0.81
C ALA A 215 3.90 4.74 0.24
N ALA A 216 3.36 4.69 -0.98
CA ALA A 216 2.68 5.83 -1.61
C ALA A 216 1.49 6.33 -0.77
N THR A 217 0.69 5.40 -0.22
CA THR A 217 -0.40 5.71 0.71
C THR A 217 0.12 6.48 1.92
N ALA A 218 1.15 5.98 2.58
CA ALA A 218 1.72 6.62 3.76
C ALA A 218 2.25 8.03 3.43
N LEU A 219 2.97 8.20 2.32
CA LEU A 219 3.52 9.48 1.89
C LEU A 219 2.41 10.49 1.58
N LEU A 220 1.38 10.10 0.81
CA LEU A 220 0.24 10.96 0.47
C LEU A 220 -0.56 11.34 1.70
N LEU A 221 -0.96 10.37 2.53
CA LEU A 221 -1.79 10.63 3.72
C LEU A 221 -1.02 11.36 4.82
N SER A 222 0.31 11.26 4.89
CA SER A 222 1.11 11.99 5.88
C SER A 222 0.95 13.52 5.77
N ARG A 223 0.60 14.02 4.58
CA ARG A 223 0.30 15.45 4.34
C ARG A 223 -0.93 15.92 5.10
N LEU A 224 -1.85 15.00 5.38
CA LEU A 224 -3.13 15.27 6.02
C LEU A 224 -3.08 15.13 7.55
N VAL A 225 -2.02 14.55 8.13
CA VAL A 225 -1.89 14.34 9.58
C VAL A 225 -2.04 15.64 10.37
N GLY A 226 -1.40 16.73 9.91
CA GLY A 226 -1.45 18.03 10.59
C GLY A 226 -2.85 18.65 10.67
N SER A 227 -3.77 18.18 9.84
CA SER A 227 -5.15 18.68 9.78
C SER A 227 -6.13 17.96 10.70
N ILE A 228 -5.70 16.88 11.35
CA ILE A 228 -6.53 16.13 12.31
C ILE A 228 -6.59 16.92 13.62
N ARG A 229 -7.80 17.32 14.03
CA ARG A 229 -8.02 18.16 15.22
C ARG A 229 -7.93 17.36 16.51
N ARG A 230 -8.42 16.12 16.51
CA ARG A 230 -8.42 15.20 17.66
C ARG A 230 -6.98 14.74 17.97
N PRO A 231 -6.36 15.12 19.11
CA PRO A 231 -4.93 14.88 19.35
C PRO A 231 -4.55 13.40 19.37
N LEU A 232 -5.36 12.56 20.02
CA LEU A 232 -5.11 11.12 20.07
C LEU A 232 -5.21 10.49 18.68
N LEU A 233 -6.27 10.80 17.93
CA LEU A 233 -6.46 10.29 16.57
C LEU A 233 -5.32 10.72 15.65
N ARG A 234 -4.86 11.97 15.77
CA ARG A 234 -3.71 12.48 15.02
C ARG A 234 -2.44 11.68 15.31
N THR A 235 -2.15 11.45 16.59
CA THR A 235 -0.98 10.67 17.01
C THR A 235 -1.06 9.23 16.50
N LEU A 236 -2.19 8.56 16.69
CA LEU A 236 -2.39 7.18 16.22
C LEU A 236 -2.27 7.09 14.69
N THR A 237 -2.85 8.04 13.96
CA THR A 237 -2.72 8.11 12.50
C THR A 237 -1.26 8.32 12.09
N ALA A 238 -0.53 9.23 12.75
CA ALA A 238 0.88 9.47 12.45
C ALA A 238 1.76 8.24 12.71
N VAL A 239 1.55 7.54 13.82
CA VAL A 239 2.25 6.28 14.14
C VAL A 239 1.91 5.22 13.11
N TYR A 240 0.63 5.05 12.77
CA TYR A 240 0.18 4.08 11.79
C TYR A 240 0.79 4.33 10.42
N LEU A 241 0.76 5.58 9.92
CA LEU A 241 1.35 5.92 8.62
C LEU A 241 2.88 5.77 8.61
N ALA A 242 3.57 6.03 9.72
CA ALA A 242 5.01 5.76 9.81
C ALA A 242 5.31 4.25 9.71
N LEU A 243 4.55 3.42 10.41
CA LEU A 243 4.65 1.97 10.31
C LEU A 243 4.27 1.48 8.92
N LEU A 244 3.23 2.03 8.31
CA LEU A 244 2.77 1.70 6.97
C LEU A 244 3.84 2.01 5.91
N LEU A 245 4.52 3.14 6.04
CA LEU A 245 5.63 3.51 5.15
C LEU A 245 6.75 2.48 5.24
N VAL A 246 7.19 2.15 6.45
CA VAL A 246 8.28 1.20 6.64
C VAL A 246 7.87 -0.20 6.19
N TYR A 247 6.67 -0.65 6.56
CA TYR A 247 6.13 -1.93 6.10
C TYR A 247 6.07 -2.01 4.57
N GLY A 248 5.57 -0.96 3.90
CA GLY A 248 5.52 -0.90 2.45
C GLY A 248 6.93 -0.98 1.82
N LEU A 249 7.86 -0.15 2.30
CA LEU A 249 9.23 -0.15 1.79
C LEU A 249 9.96 -1.46 2.06
N THR A 250 9.76 -2.10 3.22
CA THR A 250 10.40 -3.39 3.53
C THR A 250 9.92 -4.49 2.60
N ASN A 251 8.60 -4.58 2.34
CA ASN A 251 8.07 -5.55 1.37
C ASN A 251 8.59 -5.29 -0.04
N GLN A 252 8.63 -4.02 -0.46
CA GLN A 252 9.17 -3.66 -1.77
C GLN A 252 10.66 -4.02 -1.93
N VAL A 253 11.47 -3.70 -0.92
CA VAL A 253 12.90 -3.99 -0.92
C VAL A 253 13.16 -5.50 -0.86
N GLN A 254 12.39 -6.23 -0.07
CA GLN A 254 12.53 -7.68 0.05
C GLN A 254 12.26 -8.37 -1.30
N ASP A 255 11.18 -7.99 -1.98
CA ASP A 255 10.84 -8.57 -3.28
C ASP A 255 11.91 -8.20 -4.33
N LEU A 256 12.33 -6.93 -4.33
CA LEU A 256 13.34 -6.42 -5.25
C LEU A 256 14.67 -7.15 -5.05
N TRP A 257 15.04 -7.40 -3.80
CA TRP A 257 16.25 -8.14 -3.46
C TRP A 257 16.18 -9.57 -3.97
N THR A 258 15.07 -10.25 -3.73
CA THR A 258 14.88 -11.63 -4.20
C THR A 258 14.97 -11.70 -5.72
N GLU A 259 14.22 -10.87 -6.44
CA GLU A 259 14.11 -10.97 -7.89
C GLU A 259 15.31 -10.39 -8.64
N GLN A 260 15.89 -9.28 -8.15
CA GLN A 260 16.94 -8.55 -8.85
C GLN A 260 18.34 -8.87 -8.35
N ILE A 261 18.50 -9.44 -7.16
CA ILE A 261 19.83 -9.75 -6.59
C ILE A 261 20.02 -11.25 -6.44
N VAL A 262 19.10 -11.94 -5.75
CA VAL A 262 19.21 -13.38 -5.48
C VAL A 262 19.02 -14.20 -6.75
N LYS A 263 17.93 -13.98 -7.49
CA LYS A 263 17.68 -14.69 -8.76
C LYS A 263 18.71 -14.37 -9.85
N ARG A 264 19.51 -13.29 -9.72
CA ARG A 264 20.67 -13.02 -10.60
C ARG A 264 21.91 -13.82 -10.23
N GLY A 265 21.92 -14.46 -9.07
CA GLY A 265 23.08 -15.19 -8.55
C GLY A 265 24.17 -14.29 -7.96
N TRP A 266 23.85 -13.04 -7.62
CA TRP A 266 24.82 -12.14 -6.98
C TRP A 266 25.06 -12.52 -5.52
N THR A 267 24.08 -13.15 -4.88
CA THR A 267 24.17 -13.70 -3.52
C THR A 267 23.12 -14.80 -3.33
N ALA A 268 23.35 -15.66 -2.34
CA ALA A 268 22.36 -16.62 -1.85
C ALA A 268 21.60 -16.12 -0.61
N SER A 269 21.98 -14.98 -0.05
CA SER A 269 21.34 -14.43 1.15
C SER A 269 20.02 -13.73 0.81
N GLU A 270 18.93 -14.16 1.45
CA GLU A 270 17.61 -13.55 1.30
C GLU A 270 17.32 -12.56 2.43
N ILE A 271 16.53 -11.52 2.14
CA ILE A 271 15.97 -10.65 3.18
C ILE A 271 14.77 -11.38 3.80
N PRO A 272 14.67 -11.48 5.14
CA PRO A 272 13.55 -12.13 5.80
C PRO A 272 12.19 -11.53 5.38
N ASN A 273 11.24 -12.40 5.09
CA ASN A 273 9.87 -12.02 4.76
C ASN A 273 9.19 -11.39 6.00
N VAL A 274 8.59 -10.21 5.80
CA VAL A 274 7.81 -9.48 6.82
C VAL A 274 6.36 -9.27 6.41
N LEU A 275 5.87 -9.98 5.39
CA LEU A 275 4.51 -9.87 4.88
C LEU A 275 3.49 -10.18 5.98
N HIS A 276 3.74 -11.25 6.73
CA HIS A 276 2.88 -11.72 7.82
C HIS A 276 3.45 -11.36 9.20
N PRO A 277 2.63 -10.84 10.13
CA PRO A 277 3.03 -10.57 11.50
C PRO A 277 3.68 -11.80 12.16
N SER A 278 4.86 -11.62 12.73
CA SER A 278 5.58 -12.67 13.46
C SER A 278 6.41 -12.09 14.60
N LEU A 279 6.67 -12.89 15.63
CA LEU A 279 7.61 -12.56 16.70
C LEU A 279 9.05 -12.82 16.24
N SER A 280 9.53 -12.01 15.29
CA SER A 280 10.86 -12.14 14.69
C SER A 280 11.68 -10.86 14.83
N ALA A 281 13.01 -10.98 14.74
CA ALA A 281 13.92 -9.84 14.77
C ALA A 281 13.67 -8.87 13.59
N ALA A 282 13.28 -9.40 12.43
CA ALA A 282 12.94 -8.59 11.25
C ALA A 282 11.71 -7.70 11.52
N TRP A 283 10.64 -8.27 12.10
CA TRP A 283 9.47 -7.50 12.50
C TRP A 283 9.78 -6.47 13.59
N ALA A 284 10.58 -6.85 14.60
CA ALA A 284 11.01 -5.92 15.64
C ALA A 284 11.80 -4.73 15.07
N ALA A 285 12.73 -4.99 14.15
CA ALA A 285 13.49 -3.95 13.45
C ALA A 285 12.59 -3.04 12.62
N MET A 286 11.65 -3.61 11.86
CA MET A 286 10.67 -2.85 11.07
C MET A 286 9.81 -1.93 11.95
N VAL A 287 9.29 -2.44 13.08
CA VAL A 287 8.53 -1.64 14.04
C VAL A 287 9.40 -0.53 14.65
N ALA A 288 10.64 -0.84 15.03
CA ALA A 288 11.58 0.15 15.56
C ALA A 288 11.87 1.28 14.55
N CYS A 289 12.07 0.94 13.28
CA CYS A 289 12.20 1.92 12.19
C CYS A 289 10.94 2.78 12.03
N GLY A 290 9.74 2.19 12.10
CA GLY A 290 8.48 2.95 12.06
C GLY A 290 8.33 3.92 13.23
N ILE A 291 8.70 3.50 14.44
CA ILE A 291 8.75 4.38 15.62
C ILE A 291 9.75 5.53 15.40
N ALA A 292 10.93 5.24 14.85
CA ALA A 292 11.92 6.27 14.54
C ALA A 292 11.38 7.29 13.53
N ILE A 293 10.77 6.85 12.43
CA ILE A 293 10.14 7.74 11.43
C ILE A 293 9.04 8.59 12.07
N TYR A 294 8.18 8.00 12.91
CA TYR A 294 7.19 8.77 13.65
C TYR A 294 7.85 9.86 14.50
N MET A 295 8.85 9.50 15.31
CA MET A 295 9.51 10.42 16.24
C MET A 295 10.26 11.55 15.52
N LEU A 296 10.91 11.26 14.40
CA LEU A 296 11.75 12.19 13.66
C LEU A 296 10.95 13.06 12.67
N CYS A 297 9.92 12.50 12.03
CA CYS A 297 9.28 13.12 10.87
C CYS A 297 7.80 13.48 11.07
N LEU A 298 7.02 12.68 11.79
CA LEU A 298 5.56 12.83 11.86
C LEU A 298 5.01 13.27 13.22
N ARG A 299 5.84 13.25 14.27
CA ARG A 299 5.45 13.68 15.61
C ARG A 299 5.02 15.15 15.57
N PRO A 300 3.82 15.50 16.06
CA PRO A 300 3.40 16.88 16.16
C PRO A 300 4.39 17.68 17.02
N ARG A 301 5.12 18.63 16.42
CA ARG A 301 5.96 19.55 17.18
C ARG A 301 5.04 20.49 17.95
N GLN A 302 5.17 20.52 19.28
CA GLN A 302 4.55 21.58 20.08
C GLN A 302 5.19 22.89 19.63
N ARG A 303 4.41 23.77 19.00
CA ARG A 303 4.81 25.18 18.89
C ARG A 303 4.74 25.72 20.32
N PHE A 304 5.88 25.78 21.01
CA PHE A 304 6.02 26.69 22.15
C PHE A 304 5.78 28.08 21.59
N PHE A 305 4.64 28.67 21.96
CA PHE A 305 4.42 30.08 21.73
C PHE A 305 5.40 30.85 22.59
N SER A 306 6.51 31.30 22.02
CA SER A 306 7.18 32.49 22.51
C SER A 306 6.28 33.67 22.15
N ARG A 307 5.54 34.16 23.14
CA ARG A 307 5.04 35.54 23.22
C ARG A 307 5.81 36.21 24.37
N PRO A 308 6.11 37.51 24.31
CA PRO A 308 5.19 38.59 23.92
C PRO A 308 5.34 39.07 22.47
#